data_AF-A0A453ATM1-F1
#
_entry.id   AF-A0A453ATM1-F1
#
_cell.length_a   1.000
_cell.length_b   1.000
_cell.length_c   1.000
_cell.angle_alpha   90.00
_cell.angle_beta   90.00
_cell.angle_gamma   90.00
#
_symmetry.space_group_name_H-M   'P 1'
#
loop_
_entity.id
_entity.type
_entity.pdbx_description
1 polymer ?
#
loop_
_entity_poly.entity_id
_entity_poly.type
_entity_poly.pdbx_seq_one_letter_code
_entity_poly.pdbx_strand_id
1 'polypeptide(L)'
;LCNAPLAKLQHRFQSKLMEATDARLKAMSESLVHMKVLKLYAWEGHFKKAIEELREVEYRWLSAFQLSRAYNSVLFWSSPVWVSAVTFLTCYFLEIPLDASNVFTFIATLRLVQDPIRAIPEVLGVVVQAKVAFTRIEKFLGAPELNGRAKEKCSSVAISYPVAMNSCGFSWCEDPLKPNLKDISLVVKAGEKVAICGEVGSGKSTLLAAMLGEVPRTQGTIQVCGKIAYVSQNAWIQTGTVQENILFGSRMDSQRYQETLARCSLVKDLEMLPYGDDTEIGERGVNLSGGQKQRLQLARALYQDADIYLLDDPFSAVDAHTATSLFNVKITIISSFAECLMILVGNCCLN
;
A
#
# COMPACT_ATOMS: atom_id res chain seq x y z
N LEU A 1 -40.25 11.76 16.38
CA LEU A 1 -39.47 12.99 16.66
C LEU A 1 -38.52 12.87 17.86
N CYS A 2 -38.90 12.17 18.95
CA CYS A 2 -38.06 12.03 20.16
C CYS A 2 -36.72 11.27 19.97
N ASN A 3 -36.56 10.41 18.95
CA ASN A 3 -35.35 9.60 18.77
C ASN A 3 -34.26 10.25 17.89
N ALA A 4 -34.57 11.34 17.19
CA ALA A 4 -33.61 12.06 16.34
C ALA A 4 -32.37 12.61 17.09
N PRO A 5 -32.49 13.24 18.28
CA PRO A 5 -31.32 13.69 19.02
C PRO A 5 -30.45 12.52 19.51
N LEU A 6 -31.09 11.40 19.87
CA LEU A 6 -30.41 10.22 20.38
C LEU A 6 -29.62 9.49 19.27
N ALA A 7 -30.19 9.39 18.07
CA ALA A 7 -29.50 8.89 16.88
C ALA A 7 -28.33 9.78 16.45
N LYS A 8 -28.49 11.11 16.50
CA LYS A 8 -27.39 12.07 16.24
C LYS A 8 -26.24 11.92 17.24
N LEU A 9 -26.56 11.72 18.52
CA LEU A 9 -25.57 11.49 19.57
C LEU A 9 -24.82 10.17 19.35
N GLN A 10 -25.53 9.09 19.02
CA GLN A 10 -24.95 7.79 18.71
C GLN A 10 -24.03 7.85 17.49
N HIS A 11 -24.44 8.52 16.42
CA HIS A 11 -23.59 8.75 15.25
C HIS A 11 -22.33 9.53 15.59
N ARG A 12 -22.43 10.58 16.43
CA ARG A 12 -21.27 11.37 16.87
C ARG A 12 -20.27 10.50 17.65
N PHE A 13 -20.75 9.67 18.58
CA PHE A 13 -19.90 8.74 19.32
C PHE A 13 -19.24 7.70 18.41
N GLN A 14 -19.98 7.17 17.45
CA GLN A 14 -19.45 6.22 16.48
C GLN A 14 -18.37 6.84 15.58
N SER A 15 -18.57 8.06 15.09
CA SER A 15 -17.57 8.78 14.30
C SER A 15 -16.28 9.01 15.09
N LYS A 16 -16.41 9.44 16.36
CA LYS A 16 -15.26 9.65 17.24
C LYS A 16 -14.54 8.36 17.62
N LEU A 17 -15.29 7.28 17.80
CA LEU A 17 -14.71 5.94 18.00
C LEU A 17 -13.88 5.53 16.77
N MET A 18 -14.42 5.69 15.56
CA MET A 18 -13.70 5.33 14.33
C MET A 18 -12.42 6.16 14.15
N GLU A 19 -12.47 7.47 14.39
CA GLU A 19 -11.28 8.34 14.37
C GLU A 19 -10.19 7.86 15.35
N ALA A 20 -10.57 7.47 16.57
CA ALA A 20 -9.65 6.96 17.58
C ALA A 20 -9.08 5.58 17.21
N THR A 21 -9.91 4.68 16.68
CA THR A 21 -9.49 3.36 16.22
C THR A 21 -8.51 3.46 15.04
N ASP A 22 -8.78 4.34 14.07
CA ASP A 22 -7.88 4.59 12.93
C ASP A 22 -6.50 5.10 13.40
N ALA A 23 -6.48 6.06 14.34
CA ALA A 23 -5.24 6.59 14.92
C ALA A 23 -4.42 5.50 15.63
N ARG A 24 -5.07 4.64 16.43
CA ARG A 24 -4.41 3.52 17.13
C ARG A 24 -3.87 2.49 16.14
N LEU A 25 -4.64 2.10 15.14
CA LEU A 25 -4.22 1.12 14.14
C LEU A 25 -3.04 1.63 13.31
N LYS A 26 -3.04 2.92 12.95
CA LYS A 26 -1.91 3.56 12.29
C LYS A 26 -0.63 3.49 13.14
N ALA A 27 -0.70 3.92 14.40
CA ALA A 27 0.45 3.88 15.31
C ALA A 27 0.96 2.44 15.54
N MET A 28 0.05 1.46 15.66
CA MET A 28 0.38 0.05 15.81
C MET A 28 1.07 -0.51 14.54
N SER A 29 0.54 -0.19 13.36
CA SER A 29 1.14 -0.61 12.09
C SER A 29 2.54 -0.03 11.90
N GLU A 30 2.73 1.26 12.16
CA GLU A 30 4.04 1.92 12.09
C GLU A 30 5.04 1.29 13.07
N SER A 31 4.61 0.99 14.29
CA SER A 31 5.44 0.33 15.31
C SER A 31 5.87 -1.08 14.90
N LEU A 32 4.96 -1.86 14.31
CA LEU A 32 5.25 -3.22 13.84
C LEU A 32 6.23 -3.22 12.66
N VAL A 33 6.03 -2.32 11.69
CA VAL A 33 6.92 -2.17 10.53
C VAL A 33 8.36 -1.86 10.95
N HIS A 34 8.54 -1.09 12.02
CA HIS A 34 9.85 -0.66 12.49
C HIS A 34 10.33 -1.39 13.76
N MET A 35 9.74 -2.55 14.10
CA MET A 35 9.99 -3.25 15.37
C MET A 35 11.49 -3.46 15.67
N LYS A 36 12.29 -3.83 14.67
CA LYS A 36 13.75 -4.01 14.84
C LYS A 36 14.44 -2.75 15.34
N VAL A 37 14.06 -1.58 14.83
CA VAL A 37 14.61 -0.28 15.24
C VAL A 37 14.17 0.05 16.67
N LEU A 38 12.89 -0.17 17.00
CA LEU A 38 12.40 0.02 18.37
C LEU A 38 13.15 -0.86 19.39
N LYS A 39 13.43 -2.12 19.04
CA LYS A 39 14.23 -3.04 19.87
C LYS A 39 15.65 -2.54 20.09
N LEU A 40 16.31 -2.08 19.02
CA LEU A 40 17.69 -1.57 19.07
C LEU A 40 17.83 -0.36 20.00
N TYR A 41 16.84 0.54 20.01
CA TYR A 41 16.82 1.71 20.89
C TYR A 41 16.17 1.45 22.25
N ALA A 42 15.69 0.23 22.53
CA ALA A 42 14.91 -0.12 23.72
C ALA A 42 13.69 0.80 23.95
N TRP A 43 13.07 1.26 22.85
CA TRP A 43 11.92 2.18 22.87
C TRP A 43 10.56 1.48 22.94
N GLU A 44 10.55 0.15 23.07
CA GLU A 44 9.31 -0.66 23.15
C GLU A 44 8.35 -0.14 24.23
N GLY A 45 8.88 0.22 25.41
CA GLY A 45 8.07 0.74 26.51
C GLY A 45 7.43 2.10 26.21
N HIS A 46 8.15 2.98 25.50
CA HIS A 46 7.64 4.31 25.12
C HIS A 46 6.51 4.19 24.10
N PHE A 47 6.70 3.39 23.06
CA PHE A 47 5.67 3.15 22.05
C PHE A 47 4.47 2.36 22.59
N LYS A 48 4.71 1.40 23.49
CA LYS A 48 3.63 0.72 24.21
C LYS A 48 2.77 1.73 24.97
N LYS A 49 3.38 2.63 25.74
CA LYS A 49 2.66 3.68 26.47
C LYS A 49 1.88 4.60 25.53
N ALA A 50 2.46 5.01 24.41
CA ALA A 50 1.75 5.82 23.41
C ALA A 50 0.52 5.10 22.82
N ILE A 51 0.63 3.80 22.55
CA ILE A 51 -0.52 2.98 22.08
C ILE A 51 -1.57 2.82 23.18
N GLU A 52 -1.16 2.66 24.44
CA GLU A 52 -2.06 2.60 25.60
C GLU A 52 -2.82 3.92 25.79
N GLU A 53 -2.16 5.06 25.63
CA GLU A 53 -2.81 6.38 25.69
C GLU A 53 -3.88 6.53 24.59
N LEU A 54 -3.60 6.07 23.36
CA LEU A 54 -4.59 6.02 22.28
C LEU A 54 -5.73 5.05 22.60
N ARG A 55 -5.42 3.92 23.24
CA ARG A 55 -6.41 2.91 23.66
C ARG A 55 -7.35 3.45 24.74
N GLU A 56 -6.87 4.26 25.67
CA GLU A 56 -7.71 4.92 26.67
C GLU A 56 -8.71 5.89 26.03
N VAL A 57 -8.29 6.64 25.01
CA VAL A 57 -9.19 7.51 24.23
C VAL A 57 -10.24 6.68 23.50
N GLU A 58 -9.83 5.61 22.81
CA GLU A 58 -10.74 4.67 22.15
C GLU A 58 -11.75 4.06 23.15
N TYR A 59 -11.28 3.65 24.33
CA TYR A 59 -12.11 3.07 25.37
C TYR A 59 -13.19 4.04 25.90
N ARG A 60 -12.85 5.32 26.10
CA ARG A 60 -13.82 6.36 26.50
C ARG A 60 -14.94 6.52 25.47
N TRP A 61 -14.61 6.51 24.18
CA TRP A 61 -15.62 6.60 23.13
C TRP A 61 -16.43 5.32 22.98
N LEU A 62 -15.76 4.16 23.10
CA LEU A 62 -16.42 2.86 23.06
C LEU A 62 -17.43 2.71 24.21
N SER A 63 -17.03 3.07 25.43
CA SER A 63 -17.93 3.03 26.60
C SER A 63 -19.10 3.99 26.44
N ALA A 64 -18.87 5.24 25.99
CA ALA A 64 -19.96 6.18 25.70
C ALA A 64 -20.93 5.67 24.62
N PHE A 65 -20.39 5.08 23.54
CA PHE A 65 -21.18 4.46 22.48
C PHE A 65 -22.02 3.28 23.00
N GLN A 66 -21.40 2.37 23.76
CA GLN A 66 -22.08 1.19 24.29
C GLN A 66 -23.12 1.55 25.36
N LEU A 67 -22.83 2.54 26.22
CA LEU A 67 -23.79 3.04 27.21
C LEU A 67 -24.99 3.69 26.53
N SER A 68 -24.74 4.50 25.49
CA SER A 68 -25.82 5.08 24.68
C SER A 68 -26.67 4.00 24.01
N ARG A 69 -26.04 2.94 23.48
CA ARG A 69 -26.75 1.80 22.87
C ARG A 69 -27.57 1.00 23.89
N ALA A 70 -27.02 0.76 25.08
CA ALA A 70 -27.71 0.08 26.17
C ALA A 70 -28.94 0.89 26.64
N TYR A 71 -28.78 2.20 26.83
CA TYR A 71 -29.87 3.10 27.19
C TYR A 71 -31.00 3.08 26.16
N ASN A 72 -30.67 3.17 24.86
CA ASN A 72 -31.63 3.00 23.77
C ASN A 72 -32.36 1.65 23.86
N SER A 73 -31.62 0.56 24.05
CA SER A 73 -32.22 -0.78 24.11
C SER A 73 -33.21 -0.92 25.27
N VAL A 74 -32.91 -0.36 26.45
CA VAL A 74 -33.81 -0.40 27.62
C VAL A 74 -35.06 0.43 27.39
N LEU A 75 -34.94 1.62 26.81
CA LEU A 75 -36.10 2.45 26.46
C LEU A 75 -37.05 1.73 25.50
N PHE A 76 -36.51 1.08 24.46
CA PHE A 76 -37.34 0.34 23.51
C PHE A 76 -37.96 -0.92 24.11
N TRP A 77 -37.22 -1.67 24.94
CA TRP A 77 -37.75 -2.86 25.63
C TRP A 77 -38.86 -2.53 26.64
N SER A 78 -38.81 -1.37 27.28
CA SER A 78 -39.82 -0.94 28.26
C SER A 78 -41.02 -0.22 27.64
N SER A 79 -40.88 0.34 26.44
CA SER A 79 -41.95 1.01 25.70
C SER A 79 -43.29 0.26 25.61
N PRO A 80 -43.37 -1.05 25.26
CA PRO A 80 -44.66 -1.75 25.17
C PRO A 80 -45.42 -1.81 26.48
N VAL A 81 -44.71 -1.92 27.61
CA VAL A 81 -45.32 -1.97 28.94
C VAL A 81 -45.98 -0.63 29.25
N TRP A 82 -45.27 0.47 29.02
CA TRP A 82 -45.79 1.82 29.26
C TRP A 82 -46.96 2.18 28.33
N VAL A 83 -46.85 1.87 27.03
CA VAL A 83 -47.92 2.13 26.06
C VAL A 83 -49.17 1.32 26.41
N SER A 84 -49.01 0.05 26.78
CA SER A 84 -50.13 -0.81 27.20
C SER A 84 -50.76 -0.30 28.51
N ALA A 85 -49.96 0.08 29.51
CA ALA A 85 -50.46 0.59 30.78
C ALA A 85 -51.27 1.88 30.60
N VAL A 86 -50.77 2.83 29.81
CA VAL A 86 -51.46 4.10 29.54
C VAL A 86 -52.76 3.84 28.77
N THR A 87 -52.74 3.00 27.74
CA THR A 87 -53.93 2.72 26.92
C THR A 87 -55.03 2.00 27.72
N PHE A 88 -54.69 1.03 28.56
CA PHE A 88 -55.68 0.38 29.42
C PHE A 88 -56.19 1.31 30.53
N LEU A 89 -55.33 2.14 31.10
CA LEU A 89 -55.74 3.15 32.09
C LEU A 89 -56.72 4.15 31.47
N THR A 90 -56.49 4.62 30.23
CA THR A 90 -57.43 5.50 29.53
C THR A 90 -58.74 4.80 29.20
N CYS A 91 -58.72 3.52 28.81
CA CYS A 91 -59.95 2.76 28.54
C CYS A 91 -60.78 2.59 29.82
N TYR A 92 -60.14 2.41 30.97
CA TYR A 92 -60.80 2.34 32.26
C TYR A 92 -61.50 3.66 32.62
N PHE A 93 -60.81 4.80 32.44
CA PHE A 93 -61.42 6.12 32.69
C PHE A 93 -62.53 6.50 31.71
N LEU A 94 -62.53 5.94 30.51
CA LEU A 94 -63.55 6.17 29.48
C LEU A 94 -64.69 5.13 29.51
N GLU A 95 -64.73 4.26 30.53
CA GLU A 95 -65.75 3.21 30.72
C GLU A 95 -65.90 2.25 29.52
N ILE A 96 -64.83 2.01 28.78
CA ILE A 96 -64.81 1.06 27.65
C ILE A 96 -64.67 -0.36 28.21
N PRO A 97 -65.52 -1.34 27.79
CA PRO A 97 -65.42 -2.71 28.30
C PRO A 97 -64.11 -3.37 27.87
N LEU A 98 -63.31 -3.78 28.85
CA LEU A 98 -62.02 -4.46 28.67
C LEU A 98 -62.18 -5.96 28.81
N ASP A 99 -62.45 -6.65 27.69
CA ASP A 99 -62.43 -8.11 27.63
C ASP A 99 -61.02 -8.67 27.53
N ALA A 100 -60.79 -9.85 28.11
CA ALA A 100 -59.50 -10.54 28.05
C ALA A 100 -59.02 -10.74 26.60
N SER A 101 -59.92 -11.05 25.68
CA SER A 101 -59.59 -11.21 24.25
C SER A 101 -59.01 -9.93 23.64
N ASN A 102 -59.59 -8.78 23.94
CA ASN A 102 -59.14 -7.48 23.41
C ASN A 102 -57.78 -7.09 24.00
N VAL A 103 -57.56 -7.35 25.30
CA VAL A 103 -56.29 -7.07 25.99
C VAL A 103 -55.15 -7.89 25.41
N PHE A 104 -55.32 -9.20 25.28
CA PHE A 104 -54.28 -10.08 24.71
C PHE A 104 -54.00 -9.76 23.24
N THR A 105 -55.04 -9.50 22.45
CA THR A 105 -54.90 -9.14 21.03
C THR A 105 -54.12 -7.82 20.89
N PHE A 106 -54.46 -6.80 21.70
CA PHE A 106 -53.77 -5.51 21.68
C PHE A 106 -52.28 -5.65 22.03
N ILE A 107 -51.94 -6.32 23.14
CA ILE A 107 -50.54 -6.52 23.55
C ILE A 107 -49.76 -7.28 22.47
N ALA A 108 -50.35 -8.32 21.87
CA ALA A 108 -49.73 -9.09 20.80
C ALA A 108 -49.46 -8.23 19.55
N THR A 109 -50.46 -7.44 19.11
CA THR A 109 -50.29 -6.52 17.97
C THR A 109 -49.25 -5.45 18.24
N LEU A 110 -49.18 -4.92 19.46
CA LEU A 110 -48.22 -3.90 19.84
C LEU A 110 -46.78 -4.42 19.78
N ARG A 111 -46.53 -5.66 20.21
CA ARG A 111 -45.21 -6.31 20.10
C ARG A 111 -44.79 -6.52 18.65
N LEU A 112 -45.69 -7.01 17.80
CA LEU A 112 -45.41 -7.22 16.37
C LEU A 112 -45.03 -5.92 15.65
N VAL A 113 -45.62 -4.79 16.05
CA VAL A 113 -45.33 -3.47 15.44
C VAL A 113 -44.03 -2.86 15.95
N GLN A 114 -43.58 -3.21 17.16
CA GLN A 114 -42.40 -2.58 17.77
C GLN A 114 -41.06 -3.02 17.19
N ASP A 115 -40.94 -4.29 16.81
CA ASP A 115 -39.71 -4.81 16.20
C ASP A 115 -39.30 -4.05 14.93
N PRO A 116 -40.19 -3.83 13.93
CA PRO A 116 -39.84 -3.03 12.77
C PRO A 116 -39.60 -1.55 13.11
N ILE A 117 -40.31 -0.98 14.09
CA ILE A 117 -40.08 0.40 14.54
C ILE A 117 -38.66 0.57 15.13
N ARG A 118 -38.18 -0.43 15.87
CA ARG A 118 -36.83 -0.44 16.44
C ARG A 118 -35.74 -0.55 15.37
N ALA A 119 -35.99 -1.27 14.29
CA ALA A 119 -35.02 -1.45 13.21
C ALA A 119 -34.81 -0.18 12.37
N ILE A 120 -35.81 0.71 12.25
CA ILE A 120 -35.74 1.90 11.38
C ILE A 120 -34.51 2.80 11.67
N PRO A 121 -34.23 3.21 12.92
CA PRO A 121 -33.05 4.02 13.22
C PRO A 121 -31.72 3.30 12.93
N GLU A 122 -31.66 1.98 13.14
CA GLU A 122 -30.47 1.18 12.85
C GLU A 122 -30.18 1.14 11.35
N VAL A 123 -31.21 0.90 10.53
CA VAL A 123 -31.13 0.95 9.06
C VAL A 123 -30.69 2.35 8.59
N LEU A 124 -31.28 3.41 9.14
CA LEU A 124 -30.88 4.78 8.81
C LEU A 124 -29.39 5.02 9.12
N GLY A 125 -28.91 4.52 10.26
CA GLY A 125 -27.51 4.61 10.66
C GLY A 125 -26.58 3.89 9.67
N VAL A 126 -26.94 2.68 9.24
CA VAL A 126 -26.18 1.92 8.24
C VAL A 126 -26.17 2.64 6.89
N VAL A 127 -27.29 3.23 6.45
CA VAL A 127 -27.34 4.01 5.19
C VAL A 127 -26.43 5.23 5.25
N VAL A 128 -26.38 5.94 6.37
CA VAL A 128 -25.49 7.09 6.55
C VAL A 128 -24.02 6.66 6.52
N GLN A 129 -23.67 5.57 7.22
CA GLN A 129 -22.31 5.01 7.20
C GLN A 129 -21.91 4.56 5.80
N ALA A 130 -22.81 3.86 5.09
CA ALA A 130 -22.59 3.43 3.72
C ALA A 130 -22.31 4.65 2.83
N LYS A 131 -23.09 5.74 2.95
CA LYS A 131 -22.86 6.97 2.20
C LYS A 131 -21.46 7.55 2.44
N VAL A 132 -21.01 7.62 3.70
CA VAL A 132 -19.66 8.12 4.03
C VAL A 132 -18.56 7.22 3.45
N ALA A 133 -18.73 5.89 3.53
CA ALA A 133 -17.81 4.93 2.93
C ALA A 133 -17.77 5.08 1.40
N PHE A 134 -18.92 5.23 0.75
CA PHE A 134 -19.02 5.50 -0.69
C PHE A 134 -18.29 6.79 -1.07
N THR A 135 -18.43 7.87 -0.31
CA THR A 135 -17.67 9.11 -0.57
C THR A 135 -16.15 8.89 -0.49
N ARG A 136 -15.67 8.05 0.42
CA ARG A 136 -14.23 7.71 0.49
C ARG A 136 -13.78 6.91 -0.72
N ILE A 137 -14.58 5.93 -1.15
CA ILE A 137 -14.31 5.11 -2.33
C ILE A 137 -14.34 5.97 -3.60
N GLU A 138 -15.35 6.83 -3.75
CA GLU A 138 -15.46 7.78 -4.85
C GLU A 138 -14.25 8.70 -4.92
N LYS A 139 -13.81 9.26 -3.78
CA LYS A 139 -12.60 10.10 -3.73
C LYS A 139 -11.35 9.32 -4.14
N PHE A 140 -11.22 8.06 -3.75
CA PHE A 140 -10.09 7.22 -4.13
C PHE A 140 -10.12 6.85 -5.62
N LEU A 141 -11.28 6.44 -6.15
CA LEU A 141 -11.46 6.08 -7.56
C LEU A 141 -11.40 7.31 -8.48
N GLY A 142 -11.72 8.50 -7.97
CA GLY A 142 -11.60 9.78 -8.67
C GLY A 142 -10.23 10.44 -8.51
N ALA A 143 -9.27 9.80 -7.85
CA ALA A 143 -7.90 10.31 -7.78
C ALA A 143 -7.28 10.31 -9.19
N PRO A 144 -6.43 11.32 -9.52
CA PRO A 144 -5.84 11.41 -10.84
C PRO A 144 -4.94 10.19 -11.09
N GLU A 145 -5.21 9.49 -12.19
CA GLU A 145 -4.32 8.43 -12.66
C GLU A 145 -3.08 9.06 -13.31
N LEU A 146 -1.94 8.40 -13.15
CA LEU A 146 -0.79 8.70 -14.00
C LEU A 146 -1.24 8.46 -15.44
N ASN A 147 -1.15 9.48 -16.30
CA ASN A 147 -1.45 9.40 -17.74
C ASN A 147 -0.42 8.50 -18.45
N GLY A 148 -0.39 7.22 -18.10
CA GLY A 148 0.52 6.22 -18.61
C GLY A 148 -0.08 5.57 -19.85
N ARG A 149 0.04 6.23 -21.01
CA ARG A 149 0.07 5.56 -22.35
C ARG A 149 0.18 6.47 -23.57
N ALA A 150 0.76 7.66 -23.47
CA ALA A 150 1.48 8.16 -24.65
C ALA A 150 2.84 7.43 -24.75
N LYS A 151 2.84 6.09 -24.84
CA LYS A 151 3.90 5.41 -25.57
C LYS A 151 3.71 5.90 -27.00
N GLU A 152 4.31 7.04 -27.33
CA GLU A 152 4.44 7.46 -28.72
C GLU A 152 4.92 6.22 -29.47
N LYS A 153 4.09 5.73 -30.41
CA LYS A 153 4.33 4.47 -31.12
C LYS A 153 5.77 4.49 -31.59
N CYS A 154 6.55 3.54 -31.08
CA CYS A 154 7.96 3.43 -31.38
C CYS A 154 8.13 3.34 -32.91
N SER A 155 8.61 4.41 -33.53
CA SER A 155 8.86 4.47 -34.98
C SER A 155 10.10 3.62 -35.29
N SER A 156 10.28 3.20 -36.55
CA SER A 156 11.45 2.40 -36.95
C SER A 156 12.81 3.05 -36.64
N VAL A 157 12.85 4.39 -36.52
CA VAL A 157 14.03 5.17 -36.11
C VAL A 157 14.36 4.98 -34.62
N ALA A 158 13.35 4.66 -33.80
CA ALA A 158 13.47 4.56 -32.35
C ALA A 158 14.15 3.28 -31.85
N ILE A 159 14.36 2.29 -32.74
CA ILE A 159 15.12 1.07 -32.40
C ILE A 159 16.61 1.40 -32.20
N SER A 160 17.13 2.41 -32.89
CA SER A 160 18.52 2.85 -32.71
C SER A 160 18.74 3.65 -31.42
N TYR A 161 17.68 4.28 -30.90
CA TYR A 161 17.71 5.16 -29.73
C TYR A 161 16.58 4.78 -28.78
N PRO A 162 16.76 3.73 -27.96
CA PRO A 162 15.72 3.22 -27.07
C PRO A 162 15.27 4.24 -26.02
N VAL A 163 16.11 5.22 -25.68
CA VAL A 163 15.76 6.32 -24.77
C VAL A 163 16.14 7.65 -25.40
N ALA A 164 15.15 8.53 -25.61
CA ALA A 164 15.35 9.89 -26.06
C ALA A 164 14.47 10.87 -25.26
N MET A 165 15.08 11.92 -24.73
CA MET A 165 14.47 13.00 -23.97
C MET A 165 14.91 14.33 -24.57
N ASN A 166 13.96 15.21 -24.88
CA ASN A 166 14.23 16.56 -25.37
C ASN A 166 13.61 17.59 -24.43
N SER A 167 14.46 18.39 -23.77
CA SER A 167 14.10 19.47 -22.83
C SER A 167 12.93 19.11 -21.90
N CYS A 168 13.05 17.98 -21.22
CA CYS A 168 12.00 17.46 -20.34
C CYS A 168 12.03 18.11 -18.96
N GLY A 169 10.83 18.39 -18.43
CA GLY A 169 10.61 18.78 -17.05
C GLY A 169 9.72 17.76 -16.32
N PHE A 170 10.11 17.36 -15.11
CA PHE A 170 9.39 16.36 -14.31
C PHE A 170 9.10 16.87 -12.89
N SER A 171 7.93 16.53 -12.36
CA SER A 171 7.49 16.92 -11.02
C SER A 171 6.68 15.81 -10.36
N TRP A 172 7.01 15.45 -9.11
CA TRP A 172 6.21 14.54 -8.29
C TRP A 172 4.92 15.20 -7.78
N CYS A 173 4.95 16.52 -7.60
CA CYS A 173 3.79 17.30 -7.20
C CYS A 173 3.07 17.83 -8.43
N GLU A 174 1.74 17.95 -8.32
CA GLU A 174 0.90 18.57 -9.34
C GLU A 174 1.22 20.05 -9.59
N ASP A 175 2.01 20.69 -8.71
CA ASP A 175 2.43 22.07 -8.88
C ASP A 175 3.45 22.21 -10.03
N PRO A 176 3.07 22.81 -11.18
CA PRO A 176 3.95 22.95 -12.32
C PRO A 176 5.04 24.02 -12.11
N LEU A 177 4.96 24.84 -11.05
CA LEU A 177 5.87 25.96 -10.82
C LEU A 177 7.24 25.53 -10.28
N LYS A 178 7.35 24.34 -9.69
CA LYS A 178 8.60 23.83 -9.11
C LYS A 178 8.92 22.40 -9.55
N PRO A 179 9.31 22.20 -10.82
CA PRO A 179 9.74 20.89 -11.28
C PRO A 179 10.97 20.42 -10.51
N ASN A 180 10.99 19.13 -10.15
CA ASN A 180 12.11 18.46 -9.52
C ASN A 180 13.29 18.32 -10.49
N LEU A 181 13.00 18.04 -11.76
CA LEU A 181 13.98 17.96 -12.84
C LEU A 181 13.62 18.96 -13.94
N LYS A 182 14.60 19.71 -14.43
CA LYS A 182 14.41 20.79 -15.41
C LYS A 182 15.37 20.61 -16.58
N ASP A 183 14.86 20.87 -17.79
CA ASP A 183 15.63 20.90 -19.04
C ASP A 183 16.51 19.67 -19.26
N ILE A 184 15.94 18.48 -19.03
CA ILE A 184 16.65 17.23 -19.26
C ILE A 184 16.61 16.89 -20.75
N SER A 185 17.78 16.90 -21.38
CA SER A 185 17.99 16.43 -22.74
C SER A 185 19.00 15.28 -22.73
N LEU A 186 18.55 14.08 -23.09
CA LEU A 186 19.34 12.85 -23.03
C LEU A 186 18.96 11.95 -24.20
N VAL A 187 19.95 11.48 -24.95
CA VAL A 187 19.76 10.51 -26.03
C VAL A 187 20.72 9.36 -25.81
N VAL A 188 20.19 8.15 -25.74
CA VAL A 188 20.98 6.94 -25.48
C VAL A 188 20.77 5.92 -26.58
N LYS A 189 21.86 5.35 -27.09
CA LYS A 189 21.84 4.37 -28.17
C LYS A 189 21.60 2.95 -27.65
N ALA A 190 21.07 2.08 -28.51
CA ALA A 190 20.95 0.66 -28.20
C ALA A 190 22.34 0.04 -27.96
N GLY A 191 22.44 -0.85 -26.97
CA GLY A 191 23.70 -1.49 -26.54
C GLY A 191 24.68 -0.55 -25.79
N GLU A 192 24.31 0.71 -25.55
CA GLU A 192 25.14 1.64 -24.79
C GLU A 192 25.06 1.36 -23.28
N LYS A 193 26.17 1.62 -22.58
CA LYS A 193 26.26 1.47 -21.12
C LYS A 193 26.51 2.84 -20.55
N VAL A 194 25.48 3.40 -19.90
CA VAL A 194 25.48 4.76 -19.39
C VAL A 194 25.53 4.72 -17.87
N ALA A 195 26.45 5.48 -17.29
CA ALA A 195 26.49 5.72 -15.85
C ALA A 195 26.03 7.15 -15.57
N ILE A 196 25.09 7.30 -14.64
CA ILE A 196 24.57 8.58 -14.17
C ILE A 196 25.13 8.82 -12.77
N CYS A 197 26.02 9.80 -12.67
CA CYS A 197 26.69 10.19 -11.44
C CYS A 197 26.24 11.59 -11.00
N GLY A 198 26.24 11.83 -9.70
CA GLY A 198 25.92 13.13 -9.12
C GLY A 198 25.78 13.08 -7.61
N GLU A 199 25.60 14.24 -6.99
CA GLU A 199 25.45 14.37 -5.53
C GLU A 199 24.20 13.65 -4.99
N VAL A 200 24.20 13.38 -3.69
CA VAL A 200 23.02 12.81 -3.01
C VAL A 200 21.87 13.82 -3.09
N GLY A 201 20.70 13.37 -3.53
CA GLY A 201 19.53 14.24 -3.68
C GLY A 201 19.50 15.06 -4.98
N SER A 202 20.42 14.85 -5.92
CA SER A 202 20.41 15.55 -7.22
C SER A 202 19.30 15.11 -8.19
N GLY A 203 18.45 14.16 -7.80
CA GLY A 203 17.31 13.70 -8.60
C GLY A 203 17.59 12.51 -9.54
N LYS A 204 18.69 11.77 -9.33
CA LYS A 204 19.06 10.60 -10.16
C LYS A 204 17.97 9.51 -10.18
N SER A 205 17.46 9.11 -9.02
CA SER A 205 16.36 8.14 -8.92
C SER A 205 15.07 8.68 -9.53
N THR A 206 14.80 9.99 -9.40
CA THR A 206 13.66 10.65 -10.07
C THR A 206 13.78 10.59 -11.59
N LEU A 207 14.99 10.66 -12.14
CA LEU A 207 15.22 10.51 -13.58
C LEU A 207 14.92 9.09 -14.07
N LEU A 208 15.27 8.06 -13.28
CA LEU A 208 14.89 6.68 -13.59
C LEU A 208 13.38 6.47 -13.48
N ALA A 209 12.73 7.01 -12.44
CA ALA A 209 11.27 6.98 -12.30
C ALA A 209 10.56 7.71 -13.47
N ALA A 210 11.15 8.79 -13.98
CA ALA A 210 10.67 9.47 -15.17
C ALA A 210 10.79 8.59 -16.45
N MET A 211 11.88 7.82 -16.60
CA MET A 211 12.02 6.83 -17.68
C MET A 211 10.99 5.71 -17.61
N LEU A 212 10.60 5.30 -16.39
CA LEU A 212 9.55 4.31 -16.15
C LEU A 212 8.14 4.87 -16.40
N GLY A 213 7.99 6.19 -16.48
CA GLY A 213 6.70 6.87 -16.59
C GLY A 213 5.95 6.99 -15.26
N GLU A 214 6.64 6.86 -14.13
CA GLU A 214 6.05 7.01 -12.78
C GLU A 214 5.95 8.48 -12.35
N VAL A 215 6.72 9.38 -12.98
CA VAL A 215 6.72 10.81 -12.68
C VAL A 215 5.98 11.58 -13.79
N PRO A 216 4.96 12.40 -13.45
CA PRO A 216 4.31 13.28 -14.41
C PRO A 216 5.31 14.22 -15.11
N ARG A 217 5.20 14.27 -16.44
CA ARG A 217 5.93 15.21 -17.28
C ARG A 217 5.20 16.55 -17.34
N THR A 218 5.91 17.64 -17.05
CA THR A 218 5.40 19.01 -17.18
C THR A 218 5.66 19.57 -18.58
N GLN A 219 6.85 19.31 -19.15
CA GLN A 219 7.30 19.86 -20.44
C GLN A 219 8.21 18.85 -21.17
N GLY A 220 8.41 19.06 -22.48
CA GLY A 220 9.32 18.28 -23.32
C GLY A 220 8.72 16.99 -23.90
N THR A 221 9.56 16.21 -24.58
CA THR A 221 9.19 14.90 -25.17
C THR A 221 10.11 13.79 -24.64
N ILE A 222 9.50 12.68 -24.21
CA ILE A 222 10.22 11.49 -23.74
C ILE A 222 9.74 10.30 -24.56
N GLN A 223 10.70 9.55 -25.07
CA GLN A 223 10.48 8.33 -25.82
C GLN A 223 11.30 7.21 -25.18
N VAL A 224 10.62 6.15 -24.75
CA VAL A 224 11.24 4.93 -24.22
C VAL A 224 10.67 3.73 -24.94
N CYS A 225 11.54 2.95 -25.57
CA CYS A 225 11.20 1.87 -26.49
C CYS A 225 11.86 0.55 -26.09
N GLY A 226 11.05 -0.44 -25.74
CA GLY A 226 11.51 -1.77 -25.35
C GLY A 226 10.86 -2.27 -24.07
N LYS A 227 11.18 -3.52 -23.70
CA LYS A 227 10.91 -4.09 -22.38
C LYS A 227 11.94 -3.50 -21.39
N ILE A 228 11.48 -3.04 -20.24
CA ILE A 228 12.34 -2.46 -19.19
C ILE A 228 12.41 -3.43 -18.01
N ALA A 229 13.61 -3.69 -17.51
CA ALA A 229 13.86 -4.30 -16.21
C ALA A 229 14.42 -3.24 -15.26
N TYR A 230 13.81 -3.11 -14.08
CA TYR A 230 14.17 -2.10 -13.08
C TYR A 230 14.63 -2.76 -11.78
N VAL A 231 15.77 -2.29 -11.27
CA VAL A 231 16.30 -2.62 -9.95
C VAL A 231 16.29 -1.34 -9.13
N SER A 232 15.42 -1.30 -8.12
CA SER A 232 15.29 -0.17 -7.20
C SER A 232 16.38 -0.16 -6.14
N GLN A 233 16.71 1.03 -5.63
CA GLN A 233 17.66 1.21 -4.53
C GLN A 233 17.25 0.40 -3.27
N ASN A 234 15.95 0.44 -2.92
CA ASN A 234 15.38 -0.38 -1.87
C ASN A 234 14.83 -1.68 -2.46
N ALA A 235 15.45 -2.80 -2.13
CA ALA A 235 15.06 -4.09 -2.67
C ALA A 235 13.66 -4.53 -2.21
N TRP A 236 12.79 -4.78 -3.18
CA TRP A 236 11.43 -5.31 -2.95
C TRP A 236 11.37 -6.79 -3.29
N ILE A 237 11.09 -7.61 -2.28
CA ILE A 237 10.99 -9.07 -2.37
C ILE A 237 9.57 -9.49 -1.99
N GLN A 238 8.97 -10.34 -2.81
CA GLN A 238 7.62 -10.86 -2.63
C GLN A 238 7.64 -12.03 -1.64
N THR A 239 6.57 -12.20 -0.87
CA THR A 239 6.36 -13.40 -0.06
C THR A 239 6.19 -14.61 -0.98
N GLY A 240 7.06 -15.61 -0.84
CA GLY A 240 7.13 -16.78 -1.71
C GLY A 240 8.53 -17.40 -1.67
N THR A 241 8.82 -18.39 -2.52
CA THR A 241 10.15 -19.01 -2.55
C THR A 241 11.20 -18.09 -3.19
N VAL A 242 12.49 -18.40 -3.01
CA VAL A 242 13.56 -17.68 -3.72
C VAL A 242 13.40 -17.85 -5.23
N GLN A 243 13.08 -19.08 -5.66
CA GLN A 243 12.84 -19.40 -7.06
C GLN A 243 11.69 -18.57 -7.65
N GLU A 244 10.54 -18.51 -6.99
CA GLU A 244 9.39 -17.71 -7.44
C GLU A 244 9.73 -16.23 -7.58
N ASN A 245 10.53 -15.72 -6.65
CA ASN A 245 10.99 -14.33 -6.68
C ASN A 245 11.91 -14.03 -7.87
N ILE A 246 12.73 -14.98 -8.31
CA ILE A 246 13.60 -14.83 -9.49
C ILE A 246 12.77 -14.97 -10.78
N LEU A 247 11.92 -16.01 -10.85
CA LEU A 247 11.10 -16.28 -12.03
C LEU A 247 10.08 -15.17 -12.31
N PHE A 248 9.47 -14.64 -11.25
CA PHE A 248 8.55 -13.51 -11.28
C PHE A 248 7.45 -13.66 -12.36
N GLY A 249 6.80 -14.83 -12.37
CA GLY A 249 5.76 -15.20 -13.32
C GLY A 249 6.25 -15.74 -14.67
N SER A 250 7.56 -15.74 -14.93
CA SER A 250 8.16 -16.34 -16.12
C SER A 250 8.26 -17.87 -15.98
N ARG A 251 8.34 -18.57 -17.12
CA ARG A 251 8.58 -20.02 -17.12
C ARG A 251 10.00 -20.32 -16.63
N MET A 252 10.16 -21.43 -15.92
CA MET A 252 11.47 -21.92 -15.48
C MET A 252 12.23 -22.54 -16.67
N ASP A 253 13.40 -21.97 -16.95
CA ASP A 253 14.42 -22.54 -17.82
C ASP A 253 15.62 -22.86 -16.92
N SER A 254 15.87 -24.16 -16.74
CA SER A 254 16.91 -24.66 -15.82
C SER A 254 18.29 -24.13 -16.17
N GLN A 255 18.63 -24.00 -17.47
CA GLN A 255 19.95 -23.52 -17.87
C GLN A 255 20.10 -22.03 -17.57
N ARG A 256 19.15 -21.22 -18.03
CA ARG A 256 19.14 -19.77 -17.80
C ARG A 256 19.08 -19.42 -16.32
N TYR A 257 18.33 -20.19 -15.53
CA TYR A 257 18.23 -20.01 -14.09
C TYR A 257 19.56 -20.28 -13.40
N GLN A 258 20.21 -21.41 -13.68
CA GLN A 258 21.54 -21.72 -13.13
C GLN A 258 22.59 -20.69 -13.55
N GLU A 259 22.57 -20.25 -14.82
CA GLU A 259 23.42 -19.16 -15.30
C GLU A 259 23.17 -17.86 -14.53
N THR A 260 21.91 -17.50 -14.27
CA THR A 260 21.54 -16.30 -13.52
C THR A 260 22.05 -16.36 -12.08
N LEU A 261 21.87 -17.50 -11.40
CA LEU A 261 22.36 -17.70 -10.04
C LEU A 261 23.89 -17.59 -9.93
N ALA A 262 24.61 -18.16 -10.92
CA ALA A 262 26.06 -18.05 -10.99
C ALA A 262 26.50 -16.60 -11.26
N ARG A 263 25.84 -15.90 -12.18
CA ARG A 263 26.14 -14.50 -12.55
C ARG A 263 25.91 -13.52 -11.41
N CYS A 264 24.90 -13.76 -10.57
CA CYS A 264 24.59 -12.92 -9.42
C CYS A 264 25.32 -13.32 -8.14
N SER A 265 26.24 -14.30 -8.19
CA SER A 265 26.93 -14.83 -7.01
C SER A 265 25.97 -15.26 -5.89
N LEU A 266 24.81 -15.80 -6.26
CA LEU A 266 23.76 -16.26 -5.32
C LEU A 266 23.94 -17.72 -4.90
N VAL A 267 24.74 -18.51 -5.61
CA VAL A 267 24.94 -19.95 -5.33
C VAL A 267 25.32 -20.20 -3.87
N LYS A 268 26.31 -19.45 -3.36
CA LYS A 268 26.75 -19.55 -1.95
C LYS A 268 25.68 -19.09 -0.96
N ASP A 269 24.83 -18.14 -1.34
CA ASP A 269 23.73 -17.70 -0.48
C ASP A 269 22.67 -18.79 -0.36
N LEU A 270 22.34 -19.45 -1.46
CA LEU A 270 21.38 -20.56 -1.49
C LEU A 270 21.88 -21.76 -0.66
N GLU A 271 23.18 -22.08 -0.72
CA GLU A 271 23.79 -23.14 0.10
C GLU A 271 23.67 -22.87 1.61
N MET A 272 23.59 -21.61 2.04
CA MET A 272 23.40 -21.23 3.44
C MET A 272 21.93 -21.29 3.87
N LEU A 273 20.98 -21.34 2.93
CA LEU A 273 19.56 -21.42 3.23
C LEU A 273 19.16 -22.87 3.52
N PRO A 274 18.26 -23.13 4.48
CA PRO A 274 17.89 -24.47 4.92
C PRO A 274 17.32 -25.36 3.80
N TYR A 275 16.67 -24.76 2.80
CA TYR A 275 16.07 -25.47 1.67
C TYR A 275 16.54 -24.93 0.31
N GLY A 276 17.72 -24.30 0.25
CA GLY A 276 18.20 -23.72 -1.00
C GLY A 276 17.24 -22.70 -1.59
N ASP A 277 16.89 -22.87 -2.87
CA ASP A 277 15.98 -22.00 -3.62
C ASP A 277 14.48 -22.21 -3.33
N ASP A 278 14.12 -23.35 -2.74
CA ASP A 278 12.77 -23.63 -2.24
C ASP A 278 12.49 -22.95 -0.89
N THR A 279 13.48 -22.26 -0.31
CA THR A 279 13.31 -21.57 0.96
C THR A 279 12.27 -20.45 0.86
N GLU A 280 11.26 -20.50 1.72
CA GLU A 280 10.26 -19.44 1.81
C GLU A 280 10.86 -18.13 2.35
N ILE A 281 10.69 -17.07 1.58
CA ILE A 281 11.04 -15.71 1.94
C ILE A 281 9.81 -15.05 2.56
N GLY A 282 9.91 -14.66 3.83
CA GLY A 282 8.86 -13.92 4.53
C GLY A 282 8.65 -12.49 4.00
N GLU A 283 7.61 -11.81 4.50
CA GLU A 283 7.22 -10.47 4.05
C GLU A 283 8.42 -9.49 4.02
N ARG A 284 8.63 -8.79 2.90
CA ARG A 284 9.77 -7.87 2.68
C ARG A 284 11.16 -8.51 2.84
N GLY A 285 11.24 -9.83 2.75
CA GLY A 285 12.48 -10.58 2.86
C GLY A 285 13.16 -10.49 4.21
N VAL A 286 12.43 -10.51 5.33
CA VAL A 286 13.01 -10.42 6.69
C VAL A 286 14.14 -11.45 6.92
N ASN A 287 14.09 -12.60 6.26
CA ASN A 287 15.08 -13.68 6.40
C ASN A 287 16.41 -13.42 5.67
N LEU A 288 16.48 -12.40 4.80
CA LEU A 288 17.65 -12.13 3.95
C LEU A 288 18.43 -10.89 4.43
N SER A 289 19.75 -10.92 4.26
CA SER A 289 20.60 -9.75 4.45
C SER A 289 20.36 -8.69 3.36
N GLY A 290 20.81 -7.44 3.58
CA GLY A 290 20.66 -6.36 2.59
C GLY A 290 21.28 -6.69 1.23
N GLY A 291 22.53 -7.19 1.23
CA GLY A 291 23.22 -7.63 0.02
C GLY A 291 22.58 -8.85 -0.65
N GLN A 292 22.00 -9.77 0.11
CA GLN A 292 21.22 -10.89 -0.44
C GLN A 292 19.96 -10.41 -1.16
N LYS A 293 19.23 -9.46 -0.56
CA LYS A 293 18.04 -8.86 -1.21
C LYS A 293 18.39 -8.16 -2.51
N GLN A 294 19.49 -7.39 -2.53
CA GLN A 294 19.96 -6.72 -3.75
C GLN A 294 20.35 -7.72 -4.84
N ARG A 295 21.12 -8.76 -4.51
CA ARG A 295 21.50 -9.80 -5.48
C ARG A 295 20.29 -10.59 -6.00
N LEU A 296 19.31 -10.87 -5.15
CA LEU A 296 18.07 -11.53 -5.55
C LEU A 296 17.25 -10.66 -6.53
N GLN A 297 17.15 -9.36 -6.26
CA GLN A 297 16.47 -8.42 -7.17
C GLN A 297 17.22 -8.27 -8.50
N LEU A 298 18.55 -8.25 -8.47
CA LEU A 298 19.38 -8.24 -9.67
C LEU A 298 19.19 -9.52 -10.50
N ALA A 299 19.13 -10.68 -9.85
CA ALA A 299 18.82 -11.95 -10.49
C ALA A 299 17.44 -11.95 -11.14
N ARG A 300 16.42 -11.39 -10.47
CA ARG A 300 15.08 -11.19 -11.06
C ARG A 300 15.13 -10.34 -12.33
N ALA A 301 15.87 -9.23 -12.31
CA ALA A 301 16.01 -8.37 -13.48
C ALA A 301 16.71 -9.10 -14.64
N LEU A 302 17.84 -9.75 -14.36
CA LEU A 302 18.60 -10.54 -15.34
C LEU A 302 17.77 -11.68 -15.94
N TYR A 303 17.01 -12.39 -15.10
CA TYR A 303 16.15 -13.48 -15.56
C TYR A 303 14.96 -12.99 -16.37
N GLN A 304 14.64 -11.70 -16.43
CA GLN A 304 13.54 -11.19 -17.25
C GLN A 304 13.93 -10.94 -18.71
N ASP A 305 15.23 -10.82 -19.02
CA ASP A 305 15.74 -10.64 -20.39
C ASP A 305 15.00 -9.52 -21.14
N ALA A 306 15.19 -8.31 -20.61
CA ALA A 306 14.62 -7.06 -21.11
C ALA A 306 15.58 -6.33 -22.07
N ASP A 307 15.07 -5.35 -22.83
CA ASP A 307 15.87 -4.55 -23.76
C ASP A 307 16.63 -3.41 -23.05
N ILE A 308 16.05 -2.90 -21.96
CA ILE A 308 16.55 -1.77 -21.17
C ILE A 308 16.66 -2.19 -19.69
N TYR A 309 17.82 -1.97 -19.08
CA TYR A 309 18.07 -2.19 -17.66
C TYR A 309 18.32 -0.86 -16.95
N LEU A 310 17.45 -0.54 -16.00
CA LEU A 310 17.58 0.62 -15.14
C LEU A 310 17.99 0.13 -13.74
N LEU A 311 19.21 0.46 -13.31
CA LEU A 311 19.77 0.01 -12.04
C LEU A 311 20.01 1.22 -11.12
N ASP A 312 19.20 1.33 -10.06
CA ASP A 312 19.33 2.40 -9.06
C ASP A 312 20.17 1.90 -7.88
N ASP A 313 21.46 2.27 -7.88
CA ASP A 313 22.43 1.96 -6.82
C ASP A 313 22.45 0.47 -6.38
N PRO A 314 22.62 -0.48 -7.32
CA PRO A 314 22.44 -1.92 -7.08
C PRO A 314 23.53 -2.55 -6.19
N PHE A 315 24.60 -1.82 -5.87
CA PHE A 315 25.76 -2.32 -5.13
C PHE A 315 25.90 -1.70 -3.74
N SER A 316 24.98 -0.81 -3.33
CA SER A 316 25.08 -0.04 -2.08
C SER A 316 25.10 -0.88 -0.80
N ALA A 317 24.49 -2.07 -0.80
CA ALA A 317 24.47 -2.97 0.37
C ALA A 317 25.35 -4.22 0.18
N VAL A 318 26.21 -4.22 -0.83
CA VAL A 318 27.13 -5.32 -1.16
C VAL A 318 28.55 -4.92 -0.77
N ASP A 319 29.32 -5.86 -0.20
CA ASP A 319 30.72 -5.64 0.16
C ASP A 319 31.57 -5.35 -1.08
N ALA A 320 32.65 -4.58 -0.93
CA ALA A 320 33.48 -4.15 -2.05
C ALA A 320 34.05 -5.33 -2.86
N HIS A 321 34.40 -6.45 -2.24
CA HIS A 321 34.91 -7.63 -2.94
C HIS A 321 33.81 -8.31 -3.77
N THR A 322 32.61 -8.51 -3.22
CA THR A 322 31.47 -9.05 -3.97
C THR A 322 30.97 -8.07 -5.03
N ALA A 323 30.93 -6.77 -4.75
CA ALA A 323 30.59 -5.74 -5.74
C ALA A 323 31.61 -5.73 -6.89
N THR A 324 32.91 -5.83 -6.56
CA THR A 324 33.98 -6.01 -7.55
C THR A 324 33.84 -7.36 -8.24
N SER A 325 33.36 -8.42 -7.60
CA SER A 325 33.09 -9.69 -8.30
C SER A 325 31.92 -9.54 -9.27
N LEU A 326 30.84 -8.87 -8.87
CA LEU A 326 29.68 -8.60 -9.71
C LEU A 326 30.02 -7.64 -10.87
N PHE A 327 31.01 -6.76 -10.67
CA PHE A 327 31.46 -5.76 -11.64
C PHE A 327 32.64 -6.22 -12.53
N ASN A 328 33.71 -6.76 -11.92
CA ASN A 328 34.98 -7.20 -12.53
C ASN A 328 35.07 -8.69 -12.87
N VAL A 329 34.35 -9.62 -12.22
CA VAL A 329 34.34 -11.02 -12.67
C VAL A 329 33.46 -11.09 -13.92
N LYS A 330 34.08 -10.66 -15.01
CA LYS A 330 33.58 -10.49 -16.38
C LYS A 330 32.51 -9.39 -16.42
N ILE A 331 32.52 -8.47 -17.38
CA ILE A 331 32.00 -8.73 -18.74
C ILE A 331 30.76 -9.64 -18.80
N THR A 332 30.30 -10.42 -17.81
CA THR A 332 29.21 -11.40 -17.94
C THR A 332 27.83 -10.82 -17.68
N ILE A 333 27.62 -9.92 -16.72
CA ILE A 333 26.36 -9.15 -16.67
C ILE A 333 26.33 -8.21 -17.89
N ILE A 334 27.45 -7.54 -18.14
CA ILE A 334 27.67 -6.57 -19.22
C ILE A 334 27.67 -7.19 -20.65
N SER A 335 27.94 -8.49 -20.82
CA SER A 335 27.87 -9.24 -22.08
C SER A 335 26.53 -9.93 -22.27
N SER A 336 25.83 -10.29 -21.19
CA SER A 336 24.43 -10.69 -21.26
C SER A 336 23.57 -9.54 -21.77
N PHE A 337 23.99 -8.31 -21.44
CA PHE A 337 23.41 -7.06 -21.90
C PHE A 337 24.15 -6.46 -23.10
N ALA A 338 24.92 -7.25 -23.86
CA ALA A 338 25.72 -6.71 -24.96
C ALA A 338 24.88 -5.94 -26.01
N GLU A 339 23.61 -6.33 -26.16
CA GLU A 339 22.63 -5.69 -27.04
C GLU A 339 21.67 -4.76 -26.28
N CYS A 340 21.68 -4.79 -24.94
CA CYS A 340 20.73 -4.09 -24.09
C CYS A 340 21.31 -2.77 -23.58
N LEU A 341 20.45 -1.76 -23.44
CA LEU A 341 20.83 -0.49 -22.81
C LEU A 341 20.90 -0.68 -21.30
N MET A 342 22.05 -0.43 -20.68
CA MET A 342 22.18 -0.36 -19.22
C MET A 342 22.36 1.09 -18.76
N ILE A 343 21.50 1.53 -17.83
CA ILE A 343 21.64 2.80 -17.13
C ILE A 343 21.86 2.50 -15.64
N LEU A 344 23.05 2.85 -15.15
CA LEU A 344 23.42 2.67 -13.74
C LEU A 344 23.49 4.02 -13.04
N VAL A 345 22.75 4.18 -11.96
CA VAL A 345 22.84 5.33 -11.07
C VAL A 345 23.73 4.96 -9.89
N GLY A 346 24.74 5.78 -9.61
CA GLY A 346 25.63 5.61 -8.47
C GLY A 346 26.06 6.95 -7.88
N ASN A 347 26.50 6.94 -6.61
CA ASN A 347 27.22 8.08 -6.07
C ASN A 347 28.63 8.11 -6.66
N CYS A 348 29.12 9.32 -6.98
CA CYS A 348 30.49 9.56 -7.45
C CYS A 348 31.47 9.35 -6.28
N CYS A 349 31.65 8.10 -5.85
CA CYS A 349 32.67 7.66 -4.90
C CYS A 349 33.44 6.43 -5.42
N LEU A 350 33.43 6.21 -6.74
CA LEU A 350 34.38 5.34 -7.41
C LEU A 350 35.69 6.13 -7.60
N ASN A 351 36.47 6.22 -6.53
CA ASN A 351 37.90 6.52 -6.59
C ASN A 351 38.69 5.24 -6.35
#